data_AF-A0A6J8DYN5-F1
#
_entry.id   AF-A0A6J8DYN5-F1
#
_cell.length_a   1.000
_cell.length_b   1.000
_cell.length_c   1.000
_cell.angle_alpha   90.00
_cell.angle_beta   90.00
_cell.angle_gamma   90.00
#
_symmetry.space_group_name_H-M   'P 1'
#
loop_
_entity.id
_entity.type
_entity.pdbx_description
1 polymer ?
#
loop_
_entity_poly.entity_id
_entity_poly.type
_entity_poly.pdbx_seq_one_letter_code
_entity_poly.pdbx_strand_id
1 'polypeptide(L)'
;MDEEHRLTMVALPALPALMQTPPDVKTILWKSPTKVKEALLCPCSRSCASAVEFAYHEVPHEETGFSPFELLYGWPVRCPIVILRGLFSGEDEKHRPVIEHVITIRDRLADVSEIVKVNLLHRKGKIKTWYDKRTRFKEFEPGDELLLLLPSEASKNNADALSRT
;
A
#
# COMPACT_ATOMS: atom_id res chain seq x y z
N MET A 1 -17.27 -39.11 0.13
CA MET A 1 -18.00 -39.39 -1.11
C MET A 1 -18.55 -38.07 -1.60
N ASP A 2 -17.69 -37.08 -1.85
CA ASP A 2 -16.71 -36.98 -2.96
C ASP A 2 -17.45 -36.79 -4.29
N GLU A 3 -17.29 -35.59 -4.87
CA GLU A 3 -16.88 -35.30 -6.27
C GLU A 3 -17.14 -33.80 -6.53
N GLU A 4 -16.16 -32.94 -6.25
CA GLU A 4 -15.16 -32.47 -7.22
C GLU A 4 -15.71 -31.41 -8.20
N HIS A 5 -15.36 -30.16 -7.96
CA HIS A 5 -14.31 -29.48 -8.74
C HIS A 5 -14.75 -29.18 -10.18
N ARG A 6 -15.61 -28.16 -10.32
CA ARG A 6 -15.84 -27.52 -11.63
C ARG A 6 -15.84 -26.00 -11.51
N LEU A 7 -14.82 -25.48 -10.82
CA LEU A 7 -14.34 -24.15 -11.10
C LEU A 7 -13.68 -24.24 -12.48
N THR A 8 -14.42 -23.81 -13.49
CA THR A 8 -13.89 -23.60 -14.83
C THR A 8 -12.68 -22.68 -14.73
N MET A 9 -11.51 -23.26 -14.97
CA MET A 9 -10.32 -22.53 -15.34
C MET A 9 -10.63 -21.72 -16.58
N VAL A 10 -10.99 -20.44 -16.39
CA VAL A 10 -10.69 -19.45 -17.41
C VAL A 10 -9.20 -19.20 -17.26
N ALA A 11 -8.46 -19.75 -18.21
CA ALA A 11 -7.03 -19.59 -18.34
C ALA A 11 -6.66 -18.10 -18.14
N LEU A 12 -5.92 -17.82 -17.06
CA LEU A 12 -5.13 -16.61 -16.99
C LEU A 12 -4.28 -16.58 -18.26
N PRO A 13 -4.35 -15.54 -19.11
CA PRO A 13 -3.21 -15.28 -19.97
C PRO A 13 -2.04 -15.09 -19.02
N ALA A 14 -1.00 -15.89 -19.24
CA ALA A 14 0.27 -15.78 -18.53
C ALA A 14 0.68 -14.31 -18.54
N LEU A 15 0.46 -13.62 -17.42
CA LEU A 15 1.05 -12.33 -17.15
C LEU A 15 2.55 -12.56 -17.34
N PRO A 16 3.19 -11.89 -18.32
CA PRO A 16 4.57 -12.17 -18.61
C PRO A 16 5.35 -11.91 -17.33
N ALA A 17 6.15 -12.90 -16.94
CA ALA A 17 7.10 -12.88 -15.84
C ALA A 17 8.26 -11.89 -16.11
N LEU A 18 7.92 -10.68 -16.55
CA LEU A 18 8.83 -9.65 -17.05
C LEU A 18 8.84 -8.40 -16.16
N MET A 19 8.39 -8.52 -14.91
CA MET A 19 8.76 -7.56 -13.87
C MET A 19 8.51 -8.07 -12.44
N GLN A 20 8.63 -9.38 -12.23
CA GLN A 20 9.16 -9.82 -10.95
C GLN A 20 10.63 -9.41 -11.00
N THR A 21 10.93 -8.19 -10.54
CA THR A 21 12.31 -7.87 -10.23
C THR A 21 12.84 -9.01 -9.36
N PRO A 22 14.06 -9.53 -9.61
CA PRO A 22 14.73 -10.39 -8.63
C PRO A 22 14.62 -9.70 -7.26
N PRO A 23 14.61 -10.42 -6.13
CA PRO A 23 14.49 -9.78 -4.81
C PRO A 23 15.63 -8.77 -4.67
N ASP A 24 15.35 -7.54 -5.06
CA ASP A 24 16.26 -6.43 -5.03
C ASP A 24 16.58 -6.26 -3.54
N VAL A 25 17.78 -5.80 -3.21
CA VAL A 25 18.20 -5.55 -1.82
C VAL A 25 17.16 -4.74 -1.03
N LYS A 26 16.31 -3.98 -1.73
CA LYS A 26 15.09 -3.30 -1.26
C LYS A 26 14.09 -4.24 -0.55
N THR A 27 13.85 -5.44 -1.06
CA THR A 27 12.94 -6.43 -0.46
C THR A 27 13.49 -7.09 0.81
N ILE A 28 14.80 -7.06 1.02
CA ILE A 28 15.47 -7.66 2.18
C ILE A 28 15.54 -6.64 3.34
N LEU A 29 15.71 -5.36 3.05
CA LEU A 29 15.86 -4.33 4.10
C LEU A 29 14.55 -3.96 4.81
N TRP A 30 13.39 -4.13 4.16
CA TRP A 30 12.11 -3.58 4.64
C TRP A 30 11.11 -4.61 5.18
N LYS A 31 11.52 -5.87 5.39
CA LYS A 31 10.69 -6.93 6.04
C LYS A 31 10.46 -6.74 7.55
N SER A 32 10.53 -5.51 8.06
CA SER A 32 10.07 -5.19 9.42
C SER A 32 9.15 -3.96 9.39
N PRO A 33 7.83 -4.15 9.23
CA PRO A 33 6.84 -3.06 9.32
C PRO A 33 6.77 -2.42 10.71
N THR A 34 7.56 -2.90 11.68
CA THR A 34 7.49 -2.53 13.09
C THR A 34 8.31 -1.28 13.44
N LYS A 35 9.31 -0.88 12.65
CA LYS A 35 10.19 0.25 13.03
C LYS A 35 9.66 1.66 12.73
N VAL A 36 8.66 1.81 11.86
CA VAL A 36 8.05 3.13 11.61
C VAL A 36 7.15 3.57 12.77
N LYS A 37 6.56 2.61 13.50
CA LYS A 37 5.71 2.90 14.67
C LYS A 37 6.50 3.46 15.86
N GLU A 38 7.78 3.11 15.99
CA GLU A 38 8.66 3.64 17.06
C GLU A 38 9.19 5.05 16.76
N ALA A 39 9.31 5.44 15.49
CA ALA A 39 9.80 6.77 15.11
C ALA A 39 8.81 7.91 15.44
N LEU A 40 7.52 7.61 15.57
CA LEU A 40 6.49 8.59 15.97
C LEU A 40 6.50 8.95 17.46
N LEU A 41 7.30 8.26 18.29
CA LEU A 41 7.42 8.56 19.72
C LEU A 41 8.60 9.50 20.06
N CYS A 42 9.29 10.09 19.07
CA CYS A 42 10.34 11.07 19.38
C CYS A 42 9.74 12.33 20.05
N PRO A 43 10.25 12.78 21.22
CA PRO A 43 9.85 14.04 21.85
C PRO A 43 10.09 15.29 20.98
N CYS A 44 10.84 15.13 19.90
CA CYS A 44 11.30 16.14 18.97
C CYS A 44 10.36 16.37 17.77
N SER A 45 9.05 16.16 17.95
CA SER A 45 8.04 15.97 16.89
C SER A 45 8.09 16.96 15.71
N ARG A 46 8.52 18.21 15.91
CA ARG A 46 8.67 19.19 14.82
C ARG A 46 9.97 19.07 14.04
N SER A 47 11.09 18.73 14.68
CA SER A 47 12.40 18.68 13.99
C SER A 47 12.59 17.41 13.18
N CYS A 48 11.92 16.30 13.56
CA CYS A 48 12.04 15.01 12.87
C CYS A 48 10.89 14.69 11.91
N ALA A 49 9.87 15.56 11.82
CA ALA A 49 8.72 15.36 10.93
C ALA A 49 9.17 15.16 9.47
N SER A 50 10.13 15.95 8.99
CA SER A 50 10.65 15.86 7.63
C SER A 50 11.33 14.51 7.33
N ALA A 51 12.05 13.95 8.30
CA ALA A 51 12.71 12.65 8.14
C ALA A 51 11.69 11.50 8.08
N VAL A 52 10.62 11.59 8.89
CA VAL A 52 9.55 10.58 8.91
C VAL A 52 8.72 10.62 7.63
N GLU A 53 8.38 11.82 7.14
CA GLU A 53 7.66 11.99 5.88
C GLU A 53 8.46 11.43 4.69
N PHE A 54 9.76 11.74 4.64
CA PHE A 54 10.65 11.20 3.60
C PHE A 54 10.69 9.66 3.62
N ALA A 55 10.85 9.06 4.80
CA ALA A 55 10.86 7.61 4.95
C ALA A 55 9.55 6.97 4.48
N TYR A 56 8.40 7.60 4.75
CA TYR A 56 7.11 7.10 4.29
C TYR A 56 6.96 7.19 2.76
N HIS A 57 7.45 8.27 2.15
CA HIS A 57 7.40 8.46 0.69
C HIS A 57 8.36 7.53 -0.08
N GLU A 58 9.45 7.09 0.53
CA GLU A 58 10.42 6.17 -0.07
C GLU A 58 9.95 4.70 -0.01
N VAL A 59 9.28 4.31 1.07
CA VAL A 59 8.96 2.90 1.31
C VAL A 59 7.79 2.43 0.42
N PRO A 60 7.92 1.30 -0.30
CA PRO A 60 6.84 0.75 -1.09
C PRO A 60 5.69 0.29 -0.19
N HIS A 61 4.47 0.66 -0.56
CA HIS A 61 3.29 0.23 0.17
C HIS A 61 2.89 -1.20 -0.26
N GLU A 62 2.56 -2.06 0.69
CA GLU A 62 2.40 -3.51 0.45
C GLU A 62 1.28 -3.84 -0.55
N GLU A 63 0.21 -3.04 -0.54
CA GLU A 63 -0.97 -3.27 -1.37
C GLU A 63 -0.80 -2.78 -2.81
N THR A 64 -0.04 -1.70 -3.01
CA THR A 64 0.23 -1.15 -4.33
C THR A 64 1.47 -1.77 -4.96
N GLY A 65 2.47 -2.14 -4.15
CA GLY A 65 3.79 -2.59 -4.58
C GLY A 65 4.74 -1.46 -4.99
N PHE A 66 4.31 -0.20 -4.88
CA PHE A 66 5.07 1.00 -5.28
C PHE A 66 5.11 2.00 -4.12
N SER A 67 6.14 2.84 -4.09
CA SER A 67 6.21 3.91 -3.10
C SER A 67 5.27 5.07 -3.47
N PRO A 68 4.75 5.84 -2.50
CA PRO A 68 3.92 7.01 -2.79
C PRO A 68 4.59 8.01 -3.75
N PHE A 69 5.92 8.17 -3.65
CA PHE A 69 6.67 9.04 -4.54
C PHE A 69 6.74 8.51 -5.98
N GLU A 70 6.92 7.19 -6.15
CA GLU A 70 6.90 6.54 -7.47
C GLU A 70 5.55 6.70 -8.16
N LEU A 71 4.46 6.63 -7.40
CA LEU A 71 3.11 6.83 -7.92
C LEU A 71 2.85 8.27 -8.38
N LEU A 72 3.48 9.25 -7.73
CA LEU A 72 3.30 10.65 -8.03
C LEU A 72 4.18 11.13 -9.19
N TYR A 73 5.45 10.74 -9.19
CA TYR A 73 6.46 11.25 -10.12
C TYR A 73 6.86 10.24 -11.20
N GLY A 74 6.45 8.97 -11.09
CA GLY A 74 6.79 7.92 -12.03
C GLY A 74 8.22 7.39 -11.87
N TRP A 75 8.99 7.82 -10.87
CA TRP A 75 10.38 7.43 -10.65
C TRP A 75 10.67 7.12 -9.19
N PRO A 76 11.60 6.20 -8.90
CA PRO A 76 12.04 5.94 -7.53
C PRO A 76 12.68 7.18 -6.91
N VAL A 77 12.46 7.38 -5.61
CA VAL A 77 13.13 8.43 -4.85
C VAL A 77 14.65 8.27 -4.96
N ARG A 78 15.33 9.35 -5.36
CA ARG A 78 16.80 9.44 -5.26
C ARG A 78 17.14 9.82 -3.83
N CYS A 79 17.25 8.83 -2.94
CA CYS A 79 17.68 9.08 -1.56
C CYS A 79 19.18 9.40 -1.51
N PRO A 80 19.66 10.13 -0.49
CA PRO A 80 21.07 10.52 -0.38
C PRO A 80 22.05 9.33 -0.52
N ILE A 81 21.67 8.17 0.00
CA ILE A 81 22.47 6.95 -0.12
C ILE A 81 22.54 6.41 -1.56
N VAL A 82 21.48 6.55 -2.36
CA VAL A 82 21.47 6.17 -3.78
C VAL A 82 22.35 7.11 -4.59
N ILE A 83 22.31 8.41 -4.29
CA ILE A 83 23.18 9.41 -4.95
C ILE A 83 24.65 9.11 -4.64
N LEU A 84 24.98 8.89 -3.36
CA LEU A 84 26.34 8.54 -2.94
C LEU A 84 26.83 7.27 -3.63
N ARG A 85 25.99 6.24 -3.73
CA ARG A 85 26.33 5.00 -4.46
C ARG A 85 26.65 5.26 -5.93
N GLY A 86 25.88 6.11 -6.60
CA GLY A 86 26.15 6.48 -8.00
C GLY A 86 27.50 7.18 -8.16
N LEU A 87 27.82 8.12 -7.27
CA LEU A 87 29.12 8.81 -7.26
C LEU A 87 30.30 7.86 -7.01
N PHE A 88 30.16 6.92 -6.06
CA PHE A 88 31.21 5.94 -5.78
C PHE A 88 31.37 4.90 -6.89
N SER A 89 30.30 4.60 -7.64
CA SER A 89 30.32 3.60 -8.71
C SER A 89 30.77 4.18 -10.05
N GLY A 90 30.97 5.50 -10.15
CA GLY A 90 31.35 6.17 -11.40
C GLY A 90 30.26 6.10 -12.48
N GLU A 91 28.99 5.96 -12.08
CA GLU A 91 27.88 5.97 -13.02
C GLU A 91 27.59 7.41 -13.43
N ASP A 92 28.06 7.79 -14.62
CA ASP A 92 27.73 9.09 -15.21
C ASP A 92 26.24 9.14 -15.61
N GLU A 93 25.51 10.13 -15.10
CA GLU A 93 24.14 10.39 -15.53
C GLU A 93 24.14 10.82 -17.00
N LYS A 94 23.57 9.97 -17.87
CA LYS A 94 23.37 10.32 -19.27
C LYS A 94 22.41 11.51 -19.36
N HIS A 95 22.91 12.62 -19.87
CA HIS A 95 22.10 13.82 -20.11
C HIS A 95 21.08 13.53 -21.21
N ARG A 96 19.81 13.37 -20.83
CA ARG A 96 18.70 13.18 -21.78
C ARG A 96 18.05 14.52 -22.12
N PRO A 97 17.58 14.72 -23.37
CA PRO A 97 16.80 15.90 -23.70
C PRO A 97 15.50 15.91 -22.88
N VAL A 98 15.09 17.10 -22.42
CA VAL A 98 13.94 17.29 -21.53
C VAL A 98 12.65 16.70 -22.10
N ILE A 99 12.46 16.81 -23.42
CA ILE A 99 11.26 16.32 -24.11
C ILE A 99 11.14 14.80 -23.99
N GLU A 100 12.24 14.06 -24.22
CA GLU A 100 12.26 12.60 -24.10
C GLU A 100 12.00 12.16 -22.66
N HIS A 101 12.53 12.91 -21.69
CA HIS A 101 12.29 12.65 -20.27
C HIS A 101 10.81 12.77 -19.89
N VAL A 102 10.13 13.84 -20.33
CA VAL A 102 8.70 14.06 -20.04
C VAL A 102 7.82 12.99 -20.67
N ILE A 103 8.10 12.59 -21.92
CA ILE A 103 7.37 11.51 -22.61
C ILE A 103 7.55 10.20 -21.83
N THR A 104 8.79 9.88 -21.46
CA THR A 104 9.10 8.67 -20.68
C THR A 104 8.37 8.63 -19.33
N ILE A 105 8.30 9.77 -18.62
CA ILE A 105 7.55 9.87 -17.36
C ILE A 105 6.07 9.57 -17.58
N ARG A 106 5.46 10.18 -18.60
CA ARG A 106 4.03 10.02 -18.88
C ARG A 106 3.69 8.56 -19.16
N ASP A 107 4.46 7.92 -20.03
CA ASP A 107 4.20 6.55 -20.44
C ASP A 107 4.39 5.60 -19.25
N ARG A 108 5.45 5.81 -18.44
CA ARG A 108 5.67 5.03 -17.22
C ARG A 108 4.57 5.21 -16.17
N LEU A 109 4.04 6.41 -15.99
CA LEU A 109 2.92 6.65 -15.09
C LEU A 109 1.66 5.92 -15.56
N ALA A 110 1.41 5.86 -16.86
CA ALA A 110 0.30 5.10 -17.42
C ALA A 110 0.45 3.60 -17.07
N ASP A 111 1.62 3.02 -17.31
CA ASP A 111 1.92 1.62 -17.02
C ASP A 111 1.78 1.29 -15.52
N VAL A 112 2.41 2.10 -14.67
CA VAL A 112 2.33 1.93 -13.21
C VAL A 112 0.89 2.03 -12.72
N SER A 113 0.10 2.97 -13.27
CA SER A 113 -1.30 3.13 -12.88
C SER A 113 -2.14 1.88 -13.18
N GLU A 114 -1.88 1.19 -14.28
CA GLU A 114 -2.58 -0.03 -14.65
C GLU A 114 -2.22 -1.18 -13.71
N ILE A 115 -0.91 -1.35 -13.44
CA ILE A 115 -0.42 -2.38 -12.52
C ILE A 115 -1.00 -2.17 -11.11
N VAL A 116 -0.99 -0.92 -10.61
CA VAL A 116 -1.52 -0.58 -9.28
C VAL A 116 -3.00 -0.90 -9.18
N LYS A 117 -3.80 -0.61 -10.22
CA LYS A 117 -5.23 -0.94 -10.23
C LYS A 117 -5.45 -2.44 -10.09
N VAL A 118 -4.72 -3.26 -10.85
CA VAL A 118 -4.80 -4.73 -10.79
C VAL A 118 -4.40 -5.24 -9.40
N ASN A 119 -3.27 -4.76 -8.86
CA ASN A 119 -2.80 -5.13 -7.53
C ASN A 119 -3.84 -4.79 -6.46
N LEU A 120 -4.37 -3.57 -6.47
CA LEU A 120 -5.39 -3.13 -5.51
C LEU A 120 -6.67 -3.96 -5.59
N LEU A 121 -7.14 -4.33 -6.78
CA LEU A 121 -8.33 -5.18 -6.92
C LEU A 121 -8.11 -6.56 -6.27
N HIS A 122 -6.99 -7.20 -6.58
CA HIS A 122 -6.65 -8.52 -6.03
C HIS A 122 -6.49 -8.48 -4.51
N ARG A 123 -5.77 -7.48 -4.02
CA ARG A 123 -5.48 -7.31 -2.61
C ARG A 123 -6.72 -6.94 -1.79
N LYS A 124 -7.55 -6.01 -2.29
CA LYS A 124 -8.84 -5.68 -1.67
C LYS A 124 -9.73 -6.90 -1.49
N GLY A 125 -9.78 -7.80 -2.49
CA GLY A 125 -10.51 -9.05 -2.38
C GLY A 125 -9.99 -9.95 -1.25
N LYS A 126 -8.66 -10.11 -1.15
CA LYS A 126 -8.02 -10.90 -0.08
C LYS A 126 -8.24 -10.30 1.31
N ILE A 127 -8.09 -8.97 1.43
CA ILE A 127 -8.29 -8.25 2.68
C ILE A 127 -9.73 -8.38 3.14
N LYS A 128 -10.70 -8.12 2.25
CA LYS A 128 -12.12 -8.28 2.54
C LYS A 128 -12.42 -9.70 3.01
N THR A 129 -12.02 -10.71 2.23
CA THR A 129 -12.25 -12.11 2.61
C THR A 129 -11.58 -12.50 3.92
N TRP A 130 -10.44 -11.88 4.28
CA TRP A 130 -9.78 -12.10 5.57
C TRP A 130 -10.51 -11.46 6.75
N TYR A 131 -10.95 -10.21 6.64
CA TYR A 131 -11.73 -9.53 7.66
C TYR A 131 -13.12 -10.17 7.84
N ASP A 132 -13.74 -10.61 6.74
CA ASP A 132 -15.08 -11.20 6.74
C ASP A 132 -15.12 -12.61 7.35
N LYS A 133 -13.98 -13.29 7.56
CA LYS A 133 -13.93 -14.69 8.07
C LYS A 133 -14.66 -14.90 9.40
N ARG A 134 -14.74 -13.86 10.23
CA ARG A 134 -15.35 -13.91 11.57
C ARG A 134 -16.62 -13.06 11.67
N THR A 135 -17.05 -12.47 10.56
CA THR A 135 -18.26 -11.65 10.54
C THR A 135 -19.48 -12.55 10.66
N ARG A 136 -20.35 -12.26 11.61
CA ARG A 136 -21.67 -12.90 11.73
C ARG A 136 -22.67 -12.00 11.01
N PHE A 137 -23.44 -12.57 10.10
CA PHE A 137 -24.59 -11.88 9.52
C PHE A 137 -25.61 -11.62 10.63
N LYS A 138 -26.05 -10.37 10.74
CA LYS A 138 -27.14 -9.94 11.64
C LYS A 138 -28.16 -9.23 10.77
N GLU A 139 -29.38 -9.76 10.79
CA GLU A 139 -30.56 -9.09 10.25
C GLU A 139 -31.28 -8.44 11.43
N PHE A 140 -31.87 -7.28 11.21
CA PHE A 140 -32.57 -6.51 12.24
C PHE A 140 -34.00 -6.26 11.77
N GLU A 141 -34.95 -6.49 12.65
CA GLU A 141 -36.37 -6.26 12.39
C GLU A 141 -36.84 -4.96 13.08
N PRO A 142 -37.88 -4.29 12.53
CA PRO A 142 -38.44 -3.11 13.17
C PRO A 142 -39.01 -3.46 14.56
N GLY A 143 -38.38 -2.91 15.61
CA GLY A 143 -38.69 -3.23 17.01
C GLY A 143 -37.48 -3.74 17.79
N ASP A 144 -36.38 -4.12 17.13
CA ASP A 144 -35.15 -4.55 17.78
C ASP A 144 -34.40 -3.39 18.46
N GLU A 145 -33.96 -3.58 19.70
CA GLU A 145 -33.10 -2.65 20.41
C GLU A 145 -31.64 -2.82 19.97
N LEU A 146 -31.07 -1.77 19.37
CA LEU A 146 -29.70 -1.77 18.87
C LEU A 146 -28.81 -0.82 19.68
N LEU A 147 -27.57 -1.25 19.87
CA LEU A 147 -26.55 -0.48 20.57
C LEU A 147 -25.81 0.38 19.55
N LEU A 148 -25.98 1.70 19.64
CA LEU A 148 -25.29 2.64 18.76
C LEU A 148 -24.02 3.15 19.43
N LEU A 149 -22.88 3.05 18.74
CA LEU A 149 -21.65 3.67 19.22
C LEU A 149 -21.68 5.16 18.88
N LEU A 150 -22.06 5.98 19.86
CA LEU A 150 -21.96 7.44 19.77
C LEU A 150 -20.50 7.87 20.00
N PRO A 151 -19.96 8.81 19.21
CA PRO A 151 -18.66 9.40 19.51
C PRO A 151 -18.79 10.28 20.77
N SER A 152 -18.45 9.70 21.92
CA SER A 152 -18.41 10.35 23.24
C SER A 152 -16.98 10.51 23.74
N GLU A 153 -16.73 11.59 24.48
CA GLU A 153 -15.43 11.88 25.13
C GLU A 153 -15.06 10.83 26.20
N ALA A 154 -16.04 10.05 26.69
CA ALA A 154 -15.84 9.06 27.76
C ALA A 154 -15.75 7.62 27.21
N SER A 155 -14.52 7.24 26.82
CA SER A 155 -14.04 5.87 26.56
C SER A 155 -14.74 5.05 25.45
N LYS A 156 -13.93 4.39 24.62
CA LYS A 156 -14.30 3.59 23.44
C LYS A 156 -15.29 2.41 23.66
N ASN A 157 -15.79 2.21 24.88
CA ASN A 157 -16.58 1.04 25.26
C ASN A 157 -17.94 1.37 25.89
N ASN A 158 -18.29 2.65 26.05
CA ASN A 158 -19.60 3.04 26.58
C ASN A 158 -20.55 3.16 25.39
N ALA A 159 -21.31 2.10 25.18
CA ALA A 159 -22.28 2.04 24.12
C ALA A 159 -23.64 2.29 24.76
N ASP A 160 -24.21 3.46 24.47
CA ASP A 160 -25.46 3.91 25.06
C ASP A 160 -26.62 3.23 24.32
N ALA A 161 -27.51 2.59 25.07
CA ALA A 161 -28.71 1.98 24.53
C ALA A 161 -29.70 3.07 24.13
N LEU A 162 -29.72 3.44 22.85
CA LEU A 162 -30.74 4.32 22.30
C LEU A 162 -32.02 3.50 22.10
N SER A 163 -32.97 3.65 23.01
CA SER A 163 -34.35 3.21 22.79
C SER A 163 -35.25 4.42 22.47
N ARG A 164 -36.08 4.23 21.43
CA ARG A 164 -37.24 5.03 20.97
C ARG A 164 -37.01 6.16 19.96
N THR A 165 -37.44 5.88 18.72
CA THR A 165 -38.32 6.75 17.92
C THR A 165 -39.41 5.91 17.29
#